data_AF-A0A9D2JPR2-F1
#
_entry.id   AF-A0A9D2JPR2-F1
#
_cell.length_a   1.000
_cell.length_b   1.000
_cell.length_c   1.000
_cell.angle_alpha   90.00
_cell.angle_beta   90.00
_cell.angle_gamma   90.00
#
_symmetry.space_group_name_H-M   'P 1'
#
loop_
_entity.id
_entity.type
_entity.pdbx_description
1 polymer ?
#
loop_
_entity_poly.entity_id
_entity_poly.type
_entity_poly.pdbx_seq_one_letter_code
_entity_poly.pdbx_strand_id
1 'polypeptide(L)'
;MEPKKTRESFASRLGFILVSAGCAIGIGNVWRFPTVTGENGGGVFVLFYLLFLVIMGIPVLTMELAVGRAGRGSAGMAYKALEPKGSKWHLHGWVCMAGCALLMMYYTTVTGWMVDYFVRFLTGGFEGTGDVEAVFNSALANPGEQVLWMALITAAGFLVCAQGLQSGLERIGKWMMGALILLILVLVAHSFVLDGVGEGLAFYLLPDWDRAMEQGLGNVIMAAMNQSFFTLSLGIGAMEIFGSYMDRRFAL
;
A
#
# COMPACT_ATOMS: atom_id res chain seq x y z
N MET A 1 18.27 35.06 7.84
CA MET A 1 18.51 33.61 7.95
C MET A 1 17.16 32.97 8.18
N GLU A 2 16.61 32.25 7.21
CA GLU A 2 15.40 31.47 7.45
C GLU A 2 15.68 30.49 8.61
N PRO A 3 14.77 30.35 9.60
CA PRO A 3 14.95 29.37 10.65
C PRO A 3 15.07 28.00 9.99
N LYS A 4 16.20 27.31 10.22
CA LYS A 4 16.45 25.95 9.74
C LYS A 4 15.41 25.06 10.41
N LYS A 5 14.24 24.87 9.77
CA LYS A 5 13.16 24.03 10.27
C LYS A 5 13.74 22.66 10.62
N THR A 6 13.84 22.35 11.90
CA THR A 6 14.34 21.07 12.36
C THR A 6 13.40 19.99 11.82
N ARG A 7 13.95 19.00 11.09
CA ARG A 7 13.14 17.90 10.55
C ARG A 7 12.36 17.26 11.70
N GLU A 8 11.06 17.09 11.51
CA GLU A 8 10.19 16.45 12.50
C GLU A 8 10.65 15.01 12.78
N SER A 9 10.15 14.42 13.85
CA SER A 9 10.33 13.00 14.16
C SER A 9 9.01 12.45 14.67
N PHE A 10 8.84 11.14 14.66
CA PHE A 10 7.65 10.53 15.24
C PHE A 10 7.52 10.87 16.73
N ALA A 11 6.31 11.28 17.15
CA ALA A 11 6.07 11.62 18.55
C ALA A 11 6.05 10.39 19.46
N SER A 12 5.75 9.21 18.90
CA SER A 12 5.62 7.95 19.64
C SER A 12 6.01 6.73 18.82
N ARG A 13 6.47 5.67 19.50
CA ARG A 13 6.71 4.35 18.88
C ARG A 13 5.45 3.80 18.20
N LEU A 14 4.31 3.93 18.88
CA LEU A 14 3.03 3.49 18.35
C LEU A 14 2.63 4.28 17.09
N GLY A 15 2.95 5.57 17.04
CA GLY A 15 2.76 6.39 15.83
C GLY A 15 3.61 5.94 14.67
N PHE A 16 4.89 5.64 14.90
CA PHE A 16 5.74 5.04 13.88
C PHE A 16 5.14 3.72 13.37
N ILE A 17 4.84 2.78 14.26
CA ILE A 17 4.31 1.46 13.87
C ILE A 17 2.99 1.59 13.10
N LEU A 18 2.04 2.41 13.58
CA LEU A 18 0.73 2.53 12.93
C LEU A 18 0.80 3.25 11.58
N VAL A 19 1.67 4.26 11.45
CA VAL A 19 1.86 4.96 10.17
C VAL A 19 2.63 4.08 9.18
N SER A 20 3.67 3.38 9.62
CA SER A 20 4.40 2.41 8.78
C SER A 20 3.50 1.23 8.38
N ALA A 21 2.67 0.72 9.30
CA ALA A 21 1.64 -0.25 8.98
C ALA A 21 0.63 0.31 8.00
N GLY A 22 0.23 1.59 8.10
CA GLY A 22 -0.62 2.26 7.12
C GLY A 22 -0.01 2.44 5.74
N CYS A 23 1.32 2.50 5.65
CA CYS A 23 2.00 2.46 4.34
C CYS A 23 1.97 1.06 3.71
N ALA A 24 1.93 0.00 4.52
CA ALA A 24 1.87 -1.38 4.02
C ALA A 24 0.44 -1.91 3.84
N ILE A 25 -0.49 -1.47 4.69
CA ILE A 25 -1.89 -1.86 4.69
C ILE A 25 -2.65 -0.84 3.85
N GLY A 26 -3.04 -1.25 2.65
CA GLY A 26 -3.82 -0.41 1.76
C GLY A 26 -4.74 -1.21 0.87
N ILE A 27 -5.22 -0.52 -0.16
CA ILE A 27 -6.17 -1.04 -1.14
C ILE A 27 -5.66 -2.31 -1.83
N GLY A 28 -4.34 -2.42 -2.00
CA GLY A 28 -3.68 -3.61 -2.55
C GLY A 28 -3.94 -4.90 -1.76
N ASN A 29 -4.23 -4.81 -0.46
CA ASN A 29 -4.56 -5.98 0.36
C ASN A 29 -6.07 -6.30 0.34
N VAL A 30 -6.91 -5.32 0.04
CA VAL A 30 -8.38 -5.46 0.08
C VAL A 30 -8.92 -6.04 -1.22
N TRP A 31 -8.42 -5.58 -2.38
CA TRP A 31 -8.89 -6.09 -3.68
C TRP A 31 -7.82 -6.86 -4.45
N ARG A 32 -6.62 -6.29 -4.62
CA ARG A 32 -5.60 -6.88 -5.50
C ARG A 32 -5.13 -8.23 -4.96
N PHE A 33 -4.83 -8.32 -3.67
CA PHE A 33 -4.34 -9.55 -3.06
C PHE A 33 -5.33 -10.71 -3.21
N PRO A 34 -6.63 -10.58 -2.86
CA PRO A 34 -7.60 -11.64 -3.12
C PRO A 34 -7.73 -12.03 -4.59
N THR A 35 -7.79 -11.07 -5.51
CA THR A 35 -7.90 -11.35 -6.95
C THR A 35 -6.69 -12.15 -7.45
N VAL A 36 -5.47 -11.67 -7.20
CA VAL A 36 -4.25 -12.34 -7.66
C VAL A 36 -4.10 -13.71 -6.98
N THR A 37 -4.45 -13.85 -5.71
CA THR A 37 -4.45 -15.14 -5.01
C THR A 37 -5.42 -16.13 -5.64
N GLY A 38 -6.65 -15.68 -5.94
CA GLY A 38 -7.67 -16.48 -6.61
C GLY A 38 -7.26 -16.90 -8.02
N GLU A 39 -6.58 -16.05 -8.78
CA GLU A 39 -6.11 -16.39 -10.13
C GLU A 39 -4.92 -17.36 -10.12
N ASN A 40 -4.08 -17.31 -9.08
CA ASN A 40 -2.78 -18.00 -9.05
C ASN A 40 -2.75 -19.26 -8.15
N GLY A 41 -3.89 -19.97 -8.02
CA GLY A 41 -3.95 -21.25 -7.31
C GLY A 41 -4.05 -21.16 -5.78
N GLY A 42 -4.58 -20.04 -5.27
CA GLY A 42 -4.95 -19.88 -3.86
C GLY A 42 -3.77 -20.08 -2.92
N GLY A 43 -3.80 -21.16 -2.15
CA GLY A 43 -2.75 -21.50 -1.19
C GLY A 43 -1.36 -21.62 -1.80
N VAL A 44 -1.21 -22.05 -3.07
CA VAL A 44 0.10 -22.14 -3.73
C VAL A 44 0.74 -20.76 -3.85
N PHE A 45 -0.01 -19.78 -4.34
CA PHE A 45 0.43 -18.39 -4.42
C PHE A 45 0.78 -17.84 -3.03
N VAL A 46 -0.08 -18.08 -2.02
CA VAL A 46 0.13 -17.58 -0.66
C VAL A 46 1.46 -18.12 -0.07
N LEU A 47 1.79 -19.39 -0.31
CA LEU A 47 3.05 -19.98 0.16
C LEU A 47 4.27 -19.29 -0.44
N PHE A 48 4.29 -19.06 -1.76
CA PHE A 48 5.38 -18.30 -2.40
C PHE A 48 5.42 -16.85 -1.91
N TYR A 49 4.26 -16.22 -1.73
CA TYR A 49 4.17 -14.85 -1.23
C TYR A 49 4.77 -14.73 0.18
N LEU A 50 4.42 -15.64 1.10
CA LEU A 50 4.99 -15.69 2.45
C LEU A 50 6.49 -15.96 2.42
N LEU A 51 6.94 -16.85 1.54
CA LEU A 51 8.38 -17.11 1.34
C LEU A 51 9.10 -15.81 0.95
N PHE A 52 8.62 -15.09 -0.07
CA PHE A 52 9.24 -13.85 -0.52
C PHE A 52 9.18 -12.72 0.50
N LEU A 53 8.12 -12.63 1.32
CA LEU A 53 8.09 -11.71 2.46
C LEU A 53 9.25 -11.97 3.42
N VAL A 54 9.55 -13.23 3.73
CA VAL A 54 10.63 -13.58 4.66
C VAL A 54 12.01 -13.37 4.04
N ILE A 55 12.24 -13.92 2.83
CA ILE A 55 13.59 -13.95 2.24
C ILE A 55 13.98 -12.63 1.55
N MET A 56 13.01 -11.81 1.14
CA MET A 56 13.26 -10.57 0.41
C MET A 56 12.59 -9.36 1.08
N GLY A 57 11.33 -9.48 1.49
CA GLY A 57 10.59 -8.40 2.13
C GLY A 57 11.27 -7.88 3.40
N ILE A 58 11.55 -8.74 4.36
CA ILE A 58 12.20 -8.37 5.63
C ILE A 58 13.60 -7.78 5.41
N PRO A 59 14.51 -8.40 4.62
CA PRO A 59 15.82 -7.82 4.35
C PRO A 59 15.74 -6.45 3.67
N VAL A 60 14.92 -6.29 2.63
CA VAL A 60 14.80 -5.02 1.90
C VAL A 60 14.16 -3.94 2.76
N LEU A 61 13.13 -4.26 3.55
CA LEU A 61 12.54 -3.35 4.53
C LEU A 61 13.59 -2.83 5.52
N THR A 62 14.39 -3.74 6.07
CA THR A 62 15.46 -3.40 7.02
C THR A 62 16.50 -2.49 6.37
N MET A 63 16.87 -2.77 5.11
CA MET A 63 17.81 -1.95 4.34
C MET A 63 17.24 -0.54 4.10
N GLU A 64 16.01 -0.40 3.61
CA GLU A 64 15.39 0.91 3.38
C GLU A 64 15.32 1.74 4.68
N LEU A 65 14.86 1.13 5.77
CA LEU A 65 14.80 1.81 7.06
C LEU A 65 16.19 2.24 7.56
N ALA A 66 17.22 1.41 7.34
CA ALA A 66 18.59 1.72 7.71
C ALA A 66 19.18 2.88 6.90
N VAL A 67 19.00 2.86 5.57
CA VAL A 67 19.43 3.94 4.65
C VAL A 67 18.75 5.25 5.04
N GLY A 68 17.43 5.22 5.25
CA GLY A 68 16.66 6.40 5.63
C GLY A 68 17.13 6.99 6.94
N ARG A 69 17.29 6.15 7.97
CA ARG A 69 17.75 6.58 9.30
C ARG A 69 19.16 7.14 9.29
N ALA A 70 20.06 6.55 8.50
CA ALA A 70 21.45 6.99 8.39
C ALA A 70 21.57 8.29 7.58
N GLY A 71 20.84 8.41 6.46
CA GLY A 71 20.87 9.56 5.56
C GLY A 71 20.09 10.79 6.06
N ARG A 72 19.03 10.60 6.86
CA ARG A 72 18.16 11.65 7.44
C ARG A 72 17.66 12.69 6.42
N GLY A 73 17.27 12.23 5.23
CA GLY A 73 16.76 13.05 4.13
C GLY A 73 15.70 12.33 3.31
N SER A 74 15.29 12.92 2.19
CA SER A 74 14.54 12.20 1.15
C SER A 74 15.43 11.15 0.47
N ALA A 75 14.84 10.21 -0.27
CA ALA A 75 15.57 9.14 -0.95
C ALA A 75 16.81 9.65 -1.72
N GLY A 76 16.63 10.64 -2.61
CA GLY A 76 17.73 11.25 -3.36
C GLY A 76 18.84 11.85 -2.48
N MET A 77 18.48 12.47 -1.35
CA MET A 77 19.44 13.10 -0.44
C MET A 77 20.16 12.07 0.43
N ALA A 78 19.46 11.04 0.89
CA ALA A 78 20.01 9.98 1.73
C ALA A 78 21.03 9.14 0.95
N TYR A 79 20.70 8.73 -0.28
CA TYR A 79 21.67 8.03 -1.14
C TYR A 79 22.91 8.87 -1.40
N LYS A 80 22.76 10.15 -1.71
CA LYS A 80 23.90 11.06 -1.93
C LYS A 80 24.74 11.28 -0.66
N ALA A 81 24.13 11.29 0.52
CA ALA A 81 24.82 11.47 1.79
C ALA A 81 25.63 10.22 2.20
N LEU A 82 25.14 9.03 1.87
CA LEU A 82 25.75 7.75 2.23
C LEU A 82 26.67 7.18 1.14
N GLU A 83 26.70 7.81 -0.03
CA GLU A 83 27.44 7.37 -1.20
C GLU A 83 28.95 7.28 -0.96
N PRO A 84 29.57 6.09 -1.11
CA PRO A 84 31.02 5.96 -1.15
C PRO A 84 31.61 6.73 -2.35
N LYS A 85 32.74 7.42 -2.13
CA LYS A 85 33.45 8.14 -3.20
C LYS A 85 33.74 7.22 -4.38
N GLY A 86 33.33 7.63 -5.59
CA GLY A 86 33.53 6.87 -6.83
C GLY A 86 32.39 5.93 -7.20
N SER A 87 31.40 5.73 -6.32
CA SER A 87 30.15 5.04 -6.68
C SER A 87 29.10 6.01 -7.24
N LYS A 88 27.98 5.48 -7.76
CA LYS A 88 26.86 6.25 -8.35
C LYS A 88 25.51 5.90 -7.71
N TRP A 89 25.50 5.56 -6.43
CA TRP A 89 24.29 5.12 -5.72
C TRP A 89 23.21 6.21 -5.65
N HIS A 90 23.56 7.49 -5.77
CA HIS A 90 22.58 8.58 -5.87
C HIS A 90 21.61 8.43 -7.05
N LEU A 91 21.96 7.67 -8.09
CA LEU A 91 21.04 7.36 -9.21
C LEU A 91 19.82 6.56 -8.76
N HIS A 92 19.98 5.68 -7.76
CA HIS A 92 18.86 4.90 -7.23
C HIS A 92 17.81 5.81 -6.57
N GLY A 93 18.22 6.90 -5.92
CA GLY A 93 17.29 7.87 -5.37
C GLY A 93 16.35 8.51 -6.42
N TRP A 94 16.78 8.63 -7.68
CA TRP A 94 15.91 9.05 -8.79
C TRP A 94 14.93 7.96 -9.20
N VAL A 95 15.38 6.69 -9.21
CA VAL A 95 14.51 5.53 -9.44
C VAL A 95 13.43 5.43 -8.35
N CYS A 96 13.78 5.65 -7.08
CA CYS A 96 12.83 5.73 -5.97
C CYS A 96 11.76 6.79 -6.21
N MET A 97 12.16 8.02 -6.58
CA MET A 97 11.21 9.11 -6.85
C MET A 97 10.29 8.80 -8.04
N ALA A 98 10.84 8.21 -9.11
CA ALA A 98 10.03 7.76 -10.24
C ALA A 98 9.04 6.66 -9.81
N GLY A 99 9.49 5.68 -9.01
CA GLY A 99 8.65 4.63 -8.44
C GLY A 99 7.50 5.18 -7.60
N CYS A 100 7.78 6.12 -6.69
CA CYS A 100 6.75 6.82 -5.92
C CYS A 100 5.76 7.58 -6.80
N ALA A 101 6.22 8.25 -7.87
CA ALA A 101 5.35 8.95 -8.80
C ALA A 101 4.43 7.98 -9.58
N LEU A 102 4.99 6.86 -10.05
CA LEU A 102 4.21 5.79 -10.71
C LEU A 102 3.16 5.19 -9.75
N LEU A 103 3.56 4.95 -8.50
CA LEU A 103 2.68 4.41 -7.48
C LEU A 103 1.54 5.38 -7.16
N MET A 104 1.84 6.69 -7.10
CA MET A 104 0.83 7.73 -6.90
C MET A 104 -0.21 7.74 -8.02
N MET A 105 0.18 7.57 -9.29
CA MET A 105 -0.78 7.51 -10.41
C MET A 105 -1.78 6.35 -10.23
N TYR A 106 -1.30 5.19 -9.78
CA TYR A 106 -2.19 4.05 -9.52
C TYR A 106 -3.10 4.27 -8.30
N TYR A 107 -2.52 4.72 -7.17
CA TYR A 107 -3.26 4.83 -5.91
C TYR A 107 -4.32 5.95 -5.94
N THR A 108 -4.04 7.10 -6.55
CA THR A 108 -5.01 8.21 -6.61
C THR A 108 -6.21 7.86 -7.48
N THR A 109 -5.99 7.16 -8.60
CA THR A 109 -7.08 6.70 -9.46
C THR A 109 -7.97 5.69 -8.74
N VAL A 110 -7.38 4.65 -8.13
CA VAL A 110 -8.22 3.61 -7.50
C VAL A 110 -8.91 4.11 -6.24
N THR A 111 -8.26 4.97 -5.45
CA THR A 111 -8.93 5.61 -4.31
C THR A 111 -10.08 6.50 -4.80
N GLY A 112 -9.92 7.14 -5.96
CA GLY A 112 -10.98 7.88 -6.62
C GLY A 112 -12.21 7.02 -6.90
N TRP A 113 -12.03 5.80 -7.43
CA TRP A 113 -13.13 4.84 -7.63
C TRP A 113 -13.85 4.50 -6.33
N MET A 114 -13.11 4.35 -5.23
CA MET A 114 -13.72 4.05 -3.92
C MET A 114 -14.57 5.20 -3.40
N VAL A 115 -14.12 6.44 -3.58
CA VAL A 115 -14.90 7.63 -3.18
C VAL A 115 -16.13 7.77 -4.08
N ASP A 116 -16.00 7.55 -5.37
CA ASP A 116 -17.12 7.51 -6.32
C ASP A 116 -18.18 6.49 -5.89
N TYR A 117 -17.77 5.24 -5.63
CA TYR A 117 -18.64 4.18 -5.12
C TYR A 117 -19.33 4.58 -3.82
N PHE A 118 -18.60 5.17 -2.89
CA PHE A 118 -19.14 5.63 -1.63
C PHE A 118 -20.22 6.71 -1.83
N VAL A 119 -19.96 7.68 -2.71
CA VAL A 119 -20.94 8.74 -3.02
C VAL A 119 -22.17 8.15 -3.69
N ARG A 120 -22.00 7.27 -4.68
CA ARG A 120 -23.10 6.58 -5.37
C ARG A 120 -23.94 5.74 -4.40
N PHE A 121 -23.30 5.09 -3.43
CA PHE A 121 -24.00 4.35 -2.39
C PHE A 121 -24.88 5.27 -1.53
N LEU A 122 -24.36 6.44 -1.15
CA LEU A 122 -25.12 7.42 -0.36
C LEU A 122 -26.25 8.11 -1.14
N THR A 123 -26.09 8.27 -2.46
CA THR A 123 -27.08 8.96 -3.32
C THR A 123 -28.10 8.02 -3.96
N GLY A 124 -28.09 6.74 -3.62
CA GLY A 124 -29.03 5.75 -4.17
C GLY A 124 -28.68 5.29 -5.60
N GLY A 125 -27.44 5.47 -6.04
CA GLY A 125 -26.98 5.07 -7.38
C GLY A 125 -26.99 3.56 -7.64
N PHE A 126 -27.24 2.75 -6.61
CA PHE A 126 -27.43 1.29 -6.70
C PHE A 126 -28.89 0.87 -6.46
N GLU A 127 -29.82 1.81 -6.24
CA GLU A 127 -31.22 1.47 -6.04
C GLU A 127 -31.86 1.02 -7.35
N GLY A 128 -32.51 -0.13 -7.34
CA GLY A 128 -33.17 -0.70 -8.52
C GLY A 128 -32.24 -1.29 -9.58
N THR A 129 -30.91 -1.20 -9.41
CA THR A 129 -29.92 -1.84 -10.27
C THR A 129 -29.43 -3.13 -9.62
N GLY A 130 -29.87 -4.27 -10.15
CA GLY A 130 -29.29 -5.58 -9.81
C GLY A 130 -27.89 -5.79 -10.40
N ASP A 131 -27.39 -4.82 -11.17
CA ASP A 131 -26.17 -4.90 -11.98
C ASP A 131 -25.17 -3.82 -11.53
N VAL A 132 -24.40 -4.14 -10.49
CA VAL A 132 -23.32 -3.31 -9.95
C VAL A 132 -22.18 -3.16 -10.96
N GLU A 133 -21.97 -4.17 -11.80
CA GLU A 133 -20.90 -4.19 -12.81
C GLU A 133 -21.15 -3.14 -13.89
N ALA A 134 -22.39 -3.00 -14.38
CA ALA A 134 -22.76 -1.95 -15.32
C ALA A 134 -22.51 -0.55 -14.77
N VAL A 135 -22.83 -0.31 -13.49
CA VAL A 135 -22.55 0.97 -12.83
C VAL A 135 -21.05 1.25 -12.83
N PHE A 136 -20.23 0.26 -12.48
CA PHE A 136 -18.77 0.41 -12.51
C PHE A 136 -18.24 0.73 -13.91
N ASN A 137 -18.65 -0.04 -14.91
CA ASN A 137 -18.20 0.12 -16.29
C ASN A 137 -18.59 1.49 -16.84
N SER A 138 -19.76 2.01 -16.46
CA SER A 138 -20.19 3.37 -16.83
C SER A 138 -19.29 4.44 -16.20
N ALA A 139 -18.88 4.27 -14.94
CA ALA A 139 -17.97 5.18 -14.26
C ALA A 139 -16.56 5.12 -14.88
N LEU A 140 -16.07 3.94 -15.25
CA LEU A 140 -14.78 3.78 -15.95
C LEU A 140 -14.80 4.43 -17.34
N ALA A 141 -15.94 4.41 -18.02
CA ALA A 141 -16.13 5.00 -19.34
C ALA A 141 -16.26 6.54 -19.33
N ASN A 142 -16.24 7.18 -18.15
CA ASN A 142 -16.38 8.63 -18.00
C ASN A 142 -15.06 9.30 -17.55
N PRO A 143 -14.18 9.74 -18.47
CA PRO A 143 -12.89 10.33 -18.10
C PRO A 143 -13.00 11.59 -17.23
N GLY A 144 -14.07 12.38 -17.40
CA GLY A 144 -14.26 13.61 -16.63
C GLY A 144 -14.49 13.32 -15.15
N GLU A 145 -15.30 12.32 -14.85
CA GLU A 145 -15.57 11.84 -13.50
C GLU A 145 -14.33 11.19 -12.86
N GLN A 146 -13.60 10.39 -13.63
CA GLN A 146 -12.34 9.78 -13.22
C GLN A 146 -11.31 10.83 -12.78
N VAL A 147 -11.13 11.88 -13.58
CA VAL A 147 -10.21 12.98 -13.28
C VAL A 147 -10.70 13.79 -12.07
N LEU A 148 -12.01 14.01 -11.94
CA LEU A 148 -12.59 14.73 -10.80
C LEU A 148 -12.26 14.02 -9.48
N TRP A 149 -12.58 12.73 -9.35
CA TRP A 149 -12.33 11.98 -8.12
C TRP A 149 -10.85 11.85 -7.80
N MET A 150 -10.02 11.61 -8.83
CA MET A 150 -8.56 11.61 -8.69
C MET A 150 -8.03 12.96 -8.18
N ALA A 151 -8.52 14.09 -8.73
CA ALA A 151 -8.10 15.43 -8.30
C ALA A 151 -8.52 15.73 -6.86
N LEU A 152 -9.75 15.35 -6.48
CA LEU A 152 -10.27 15.53 -5.13
C LEU A 152 -9.44 14.75 -4.09
N ILE A 153 -9.17 13.47 -4.34
CA ILE A 153 -8.39 12.66 -3.40
C ILE A 153 -6.92 13.12 -3.32
N THR A 154 -6.36 13.55 -4.45
CA THR A 154 -5.01 14.10 -4.50
C THR A 154 -4.93 15.39 -3.67
N ALA A 155 -5.90 16.30 -3.84
CA ALA A 155 -5.99 17.52 -3.04
C ALA A 155 -6.15 17.22 -1.54
N ALA A 156 -7.02 16.27 -1.17
CA ALA A 156 -7.17 15.83 0.21
C ALA A 156 -5.86 15.28 0.80
N GLY A 157 -5.14 14.46 0.03
CA GLY A 157 -3.81 13.96 0.41
C GLY A 157 -2.80 15.09 0.64
N PHE A 158 -2.77 16.10 -0.23
CA PHE A 158 -1.91 17.28 -0.05
C PHE A 158 -2.29 18.09 1.20
N LEU A 159 -3.58 18.25 1.50
CA LEU A 159 -4.04 18.95 2.71
C LEU A 159 -3.58 18.24 3.98
N VAL A 160 -3.66 16.91 4.02
CA VAL A 160 -3.15 16.11 5.15
C VAL A 160 -1.63 16.23 5.26
N CYS A 161 -0.90 16.11 4.15
CA CYS A 161 0.56 16.23 4.13
C CYS A 161 1.04 17.65 4.52
N ALA A 162 0.28 18.69 4.17
CA ALA A 162 0.58 20.08 4.51
C ALA A 162 0.55 20.36 6.02
N GLN A 163 -0.19 19.54 6.80
CA GLN A 163 -0.22 19.62 8.26
C GLN A 163 1.02 19.02 8.94
N GLY A 164 1.94 18.42 8.19
CA GLY A 164 3.17 17.82 8.71
C GLY A 164 3.00 16.38 9.22
N LEU A 165 4.10 15.81 9.73
CA LEU A 165 4.15 14.40 10.13
C LEU A 165 3.32 14.14 11.38
N GLN A 166 3.49 14.93 12.44
CA GLN A 166 2.84 14.69 13.73
C GLN A 166 1.36 15.10 13.70
N SER A 167 1.09 16.35 13.28
CA SER A 167 -0.25 16.94 13.34
C SER A 167 -1.20 16.42 12.24
N GLY A 168 -0.66 16.01 11.10
CA GLY A 168 -1.40 15.40 9.99
C GLY A 168 -1.30 13.87 10.01
N LEU A 169 -0.20 13.35 9.46
CA LEU A 169 -0.07 11.92 9.12
C LEU A 169 -0.19 10.98 10.33
N GLU A 170 0.52 11.26 11.44
CA GLU A 170 0.49 10.43 12.65
C GLU A 170 -0.87 10.47 13.34
N ARG A 171 -1.48 11.65 13.46
CA ARG A 171 -2.78 11.80 14.14
C ARG A 171 -3.91 11.13 13.36
N ILE A 172 -4.02 11.42 12.07
CA ILE A 172 -5.09 10.90 11.21
C ILE A 172 -4.89 9.39 10.99
N GLY A 173 -3.65 8.96 10.70
CA GLY A 173 -3.33 7.57 10.45
C GLY A 173 -3.68 6.65 11.62
N LYS A 174 -3.44 7.07 12.87
CA LYS A 174 -3.82 6.27 14.06
C LYS A 174 -5.30 5.94 14.12
N TRP A 175 -6.15 6.95 13.95
CA TRP A 175 -7.60 6.79 14.02
C TRP A 175 -8.14 5.99 12.82
N MET A 176 -7.70 6.33 11.60
CA MET A 176 -8.13 5.63 10.39
C MET A 176 -7.71 4.16 10.40
N MET A 177 -6.49 3.84 10.83
CA MET A 177 -6.01 2.46 10.92
C MET A 177 -6.81 1.66 11.95
N GLY A 178 -7.08 2.25 13.12
CA GLY A 178 -7.90 1.60 14.14
C GLY A 178 -9.32 1.29 13.63
N ALA A 179 -9.95 2.24 12.94
CA ALA A 179 -11.25 2.05 12.32
C ALA A 179 -11.24 0.97 11.22
N LEU A 180 -10.20 0.95 10.38
CA LEU A 180 -10.05 -0.05 9.31
C LEU A 180 -9.90 -1.47 9.88
N ILE A 181 -9.07 -1.66 10.90
CA ILE A 181 -8.89 -2.98 11.54
C ILE A 181 -10.21 -3.45 12.15
N LEU A 182 -10.93 -2.57 12.86
CA LEU A 182 -12.23 -2.90 13.42
C LEU A 182 -13.23 -3.29 12.33
N LEU A 183 -13.30 -2.54 11.24
CA LEU A 183 -14.18 -2.82 10.12
C LEU A 183 -13.87 -4.19 9.49
N ILE A 184 -12.59 -4.51 9.26
CA ILE A 184 -12.17 -5.81 8.72
C ILE A 184 -12.61 -6.94 9.64
N LEU A 185 -12.46 -6.80 10.96
CA LEU A 185 -12.90 -7.83 11.91
C LEU A 185 -14.41 -8.06 11.86
N VAL A 186 -15.20 -7.00 11.72
CA VAL A 186 -16.65 -7.09 11.56
C VAL A 186 -17.02 -7.81 10.26
N LEU A 187 -16.36 -7.47 9.15
CA LEU A 187 -16.61 -8.11 7.85
C LEU A 187 -16.22 -9.59 7.84
N VAL A 188 -15.10 -9.94 8.50
CA VAL A 188 -14.69 -11.34 8.67
C VAL A 188 -15.70 -12.10 9.52
N ALA A 189 -16.19 -11.53 10.63
CA ALA A 189 -17.22 -12.18 11.43
C ALA A 189 -18.52 -12.39 10.62
N HIS A 190 -18.90 -11.39 9.82
CA HIS A 190 -20.09 -11.46 8.97
C HIS A 190 -19.94 -12.49 7.84
N SER A 191 -18.74 -12.68 7.28
CA SER A 191 -18.53 -13.63 6.18
C SER A 191 -18.79 -15.08 6.58
N PHE A 192 -18.64 -15.44 7.87
CA PHE A 192 -18.99 -16.76 8.39
C PHE A 192 -20.50 -17.04 8.47
N VAL A 193 -21.34 -16.01 8.34
CA VAL A 193 -22.81 -16.14 8.32
C VAL A 193 -23.34 -16.25 6.88
N LEU A 194 -22.52 -15.95 5.88
CA LEU A 194 -22.90 -16.07 4.48
C LEU A 194 -22.85 -17.52 4.00
N ASP A 195 -23.81 -17.88 3.16
CA ASP A 195 -23.80 -19.15 2.44
C ASP A 195 -22.55 -19.23 1.54
N GLY A 196 -21.93 -20.41 1.45
CA GLY A 196 -20.77 -20.63 0.59
C GLY A 196 -19.40 -20.28 1.21
N VAL A 197 -19.34 -19.93 2.51
CA VAL A 197 -18.07 -19.60 3.18
C VAL A 197 -17.06 -20.74 3.14
N GLY A 198 -17.52 -22.00 3.24
CA GLY A 198 -16.65 -23.17 3.22
C GLY A 198 -15.93 -23.33 1.88
N GLU A 199 -16.67 -23.21 0.79
CA GLU A 199 -16.17 -23.23 -0.58
C GLU A 199 -15.24 -22.05 -0.85
N GLY A 200 -15.61 -20.85 -0.39
CA GLY A 200 -14.77 -19.65 -0.51
C GLY A 200 -13.42 -19.79 0.21
N LEU A 201 -13.43 -20.31 1.44
CA LEU A 201 -12.21 -20.59 2.20
C LEU A 201 -11.37 -21.69 1.54
N ALA A 202 -12.00 -22.75 1.04
CA ALA A 202 -11.30 -23.82 0.33
C ALA A 202 -10.62 -23.29 -0.95
N PHE A 203 -11.35 -22.53 -1.77
CA PHE A 203 -10.84 -21.90 -2.99
C PHE A 203 -9.64 -20.97 -2.73
N TYR A 204 -9.68 -20.25 -1.61
CA TYR A 204 -8.69 -19.24 -1.25
C TYR A 204 -7.46 -19.81 -0.54
N LEU A 205 -7.65 -20.75 0.41
CA LEU A 205 -6.59 -21.23 1.30
C LEU A 205 -5.98 -22.57 0.87
N LEU A 206 -6.75 -23.45 0.21
CA LEU A 206 -6.19 -24.74 -0.20
C LEU A 206 -5.26 -24.54 -1.42
N PRO A 207 -4.12 -25.24 -1.45
CA PRO A 207 -3.22 -25.18 -2.58
C PRO A 207 -3.84 -25.89 -3.78
N ASP A 208 -4.05 -25.14 -4.86
CA ASP A 208 -4.55 -25.65 -6.14
C ASP A 208 -3.43 -25.58 -7.19
N TRP A 209 -2.79 -26.72 -7.43
CA TRP A 209 -1.67 -26.82 -8.37
C TRP A 209 -2.12 -26.75 -9.82
N ASP A 210 -3.33 -27.21 -10.14
CA ASP A 210 -3.84 -27.19 -11.51
C ASP A 210 -4.06 -25.72 -11.94
N ARG A 211 -4.75 -24.92 -11.11
CA ARG A 211 -4.89 -23.47 -11.34
C ARG A 211 -3.56 -22.73 -11.38
N ALA A 212 -2.62 -23.09 -10.50
CA ALA A 212 -1.29 -22.48 -10.52
C ALA A 212 -0.52 -22.81 -11.82
N MET A 213 -0.66 -24.04 -12.32
CA MET A 213 0.00 -24.49 -13.54
C MET A 213 -0.64 -23.93 -14.81
N GLU A 214 -1.96 -23.66 -14.81
CA GLU A 214 -2.64 -22.95 -15.89
C GLU A 214 -2.08 -21.54 -16.10
N GLN A 215 -1.78 -20.82 -15.02
CA GLN A 215 -1.09 -19.53 -15.09
C GLN A 215 0.41 -19.67 -15.42
N GLY A 216 0.97 -20.85 -15.20
CA GLY A 216 2.39 -21.16 -15.32
C GLY A 216 3.14 -20.86 -14.01
N LEU A 217 3.85 -21.87 -13.49
CA LEU A 217 4.53 -21.77 -12.19
C LEU A 217 5.49 -20.56 -12.09
N GLY A 218 6.21 -20.23 -13.16
CA GLY A 218 7.07 -19.04 -13.20
C GLY A 218 6.31 -17.73 -13.03
N ASN A 219 5.11 -17.63 -13.60
CA ASN A 219 4.25 -16.46 -13.46
C ASN A 219 3.68 -16.36 -12.04
N VAL A 220 3.27 -17.48 -11.45
CA VAL A 220 2.79 -17.52 -10.05
C VAL A 220 3.88 -17.06 -9.08
N ILE A 221 5.11 -17.55 -9.24
CA ILE A 221 6.26 -17.15 -8.43
C ILE A 221 6.56 -15.65 -8.61
N MET A 222 6.59 -15.17 -9.86
CA MET A 222 6.82 -13.76 -10.15
C MET A 222 5.70 -12.87 -9.58
N ALA A 223 4.44 -13.28 -9.70
CA ALA A 223 3.29 -12.57 -9.16
C ALA A 223 3.37 -12.48 -7.63
N ALA A 224 3.75 -13.57 -6.96
CA ALA A 224 3.93 -13.62 -5.51
C ALA A 224 5.06 -12.69 -5.04
N MET A 225 6.20 -12.69 -5.74
CA MET A 225 7.30 -11.76 -5.50
C MET A 225 6.89 -10.30 -5.71
N ASN A 226 6.22 -9.99 -6.82
CA ASN A 226 5.75 -8.64 -7.09
C ASN A 226 4.74 -8.18 -6.02
N GLN A 227 3.83 -9.05 -5.58
CA GLN A 227 2.88 -8.75 -4.51
C GLN A 227 3.59 -8.52 -3.16
N SER A 228 4.67 -9.24 -2.84
CA SER A 228 5.43 -9.04 -1.59
C SER A 228 6.16 -7.70 -1.55
N PHE A 229 6.68 -7.22 -2.69
CA PHE A 229 7.26 -5.88 -2.78
C PHE A 229 6.18 -4.79 -2.74
N PHE A 230 5.08 -5.01 -3.47
CA PHE A 230 3.98 -4.05 -3.55
C PHE A 230 3.30 -3.82 -2.19
N THR A 231 2.98 -4.89 -1.46
CA THR A 231 2.30 -4.80 -0.15
C THR A 231 3.15 -4.10 0.91
N LEU A 232 4.48 -4.25 0.86
CA LEU A 232 5.39 -3.59 1.81
C LEU A 232 5.88 -2.23 1.30
N SER A 233 5.43 -1.79 0.12
CA SER A 233 5.92 -0.58 -0.57
C SER A 233 7.45 -0.53 -0.71
N LEU A 234 8.09 -1.65 -1.03
CA LEU A 234 9.55 -1.80 -1.08
C LEU A 234 10.13 -1.55 -2.48
N GLY A 235 11.37 -1.11 -2.52
CA GLY A 235 12.16 -0.87 -3.74
C GLY A 235 11.97 0.53 -4.33
N ILE A 236 11.14 1.37 -3.72
CA ILE A 236 10.85 2.74 -4.16
C ILE A 236 11.19 3.79 -3.10
N GLY A 237 11.80 3.41 -1.97
CA GLY A 237 12.20 4.34 -0.92
C GLY A 237 11.04 4.89 -0.08
N ALA A 238 9.89 4.23 -0.09
CA ALA A 238 8.75 4.62 0.74
C ALA A 238 8.99 4.28 2.22
N MET A 239 9.61 3.13 2.53
CA MET A 239 9.98 2.82 3.92
C MET A 239 11.22 3.60 4.34
N GLU A 240 12.08 3.95 3.39
CA GLU A 240 13.22 4.82 3.63
C GLU A 240 12.80 6.20 4.19
N ILE A 241 11.75 6.82 3.63
CA ILE A 241 11.29 8.12 4.15
C ILE A 241 10.82 7.99 5.61
N PHE A 242 10.19 6.88 5.99
CA PHE A 242 9.82 6.62 7.39
C PHE A 242 11.05 6.41 8.28
N GLY A 243 12.05 5.66 7.81
CA GLY A 243 13.32 5.49 8.49
C GLY A 243 14.02 6.83 8.76
N SER A 244 13.92 7.80 7.84
CA SER A 244 14.52 9.13 8.00
C SER A 244 13.94 9.97 9.15
N TYR A 245 12.72 9.65 9.59
CA TYR A 245 12.04 10.28 10.73
C TYR A 245 12.29 9.52 12.05
N MET A 246 12.97 8.37 12.00
CA MET A 246 13.26 7.54 13.16
C MET A 246 14.39 8.13 14.02
N ASP A 247 14.19 8.10 15.34
CA ASP A 247 15.22 8.42 16.32
C ASP A 247 16.25 7.27 16.42
N ARG A 248 17.51 7.59 16.69
CA ARG A 248 18.59 6.60 16.82
C ARG A 248 18.41 5.66 18.02
N ARG A 249 17.57 6.04 18.99
CA ARG A 249 17.27 5.25 20.19
C ARG A 249 16.33 4.05 19.92
N PHE A 250 15.71 3.96 18.74
CA PHE A 250 14.83 2.85 18.39
C PHE A 250 15.58 1.77 17.61
N ALA A 251 15.25 0.50 17.87
CA ALA A 251 15.71 -0.63 17.07
C ALA A 251 15.10 -0.55 15.66
N LEU A 252 15.81 -1.12 14.67
CA LEU A 252 15.27 -1.39 13.34
C LEU A 252 14.35 -2.61 13.39
#